data_AF-A0A7J3QF84-F1
#
_entry.id   AF-A0A7J3QF84-F1
#
_cell.length_a   1.000
_cell.length_b   1.000
_cell.length_c   1.000
_cell.angle_alpha   90.00
_cell.angle_beta   90.00
_cell.angle_gamma   90.00
#
_symmetry.space_group_name_H-M   'P 1'
#
loop_
_entity.id
_entity.type
_entity.pdbx_description
1 polymer ?
#
loop_
_entity_poly.entity_id
_entity_poly.type
_entity_poly.pdbx_seq_one_letter_code
_entity_poly.pdbx_strand_id
1 'polypeptide(L)'
;MAILLCVAGVLAGVLIFIHQTGQRYLIHIYDPLGDDYGPGTYTYPVDYTFRLENFGKRETFDIVEFKVYQRNGNVVFEYRLAQPIVDPWASPLKAYQISLQAVDIYIDNGREGGHADTIFDKTVPGNLVMNPEGRINATISPDSAWEYAVRAHGWGVNVFLNPTGENGGKMTAGSIEVEKEKGIIRVLVPTRIVGKPDSRWKIVTYMFSIDYGNARVVNSHASSWNFGGGRDDNSDPNIIDLLVPEGATQEEILNFESGPVVLPGIRLDSRTYRSRQGEARVKPVSTAMSPDEIPPMENILNEIVRRGVMYFWDMADNNTGLVRDTTKYPNDEFPASIAATGFGLTSIVIGAHRGWLDNQAVYDRVLKTLRSLRDVVAQQNGFFYHFVRMSTGERWEPAKLEKPGEPSELSTIDTALLLAGMLTAGEYYKGTEVETLAKEIYERVDWRWMLADDNTIYHGWTPERGFLPHKWEYYSEAMVLYLLAIGSPTHPAPSSSWDAWERPLANIGTKRMYIMSPPESLFTYQYSHAWVDFRNKHDRYADYWQNSINAIYNNRNFVIWVAINNPGKYQAFGED
;
A
#
# COMPACT_ATOMS: atom_id res chain seq x y z
N MET A 1 3.02 -44.89 53.77
CA MET A 1 2.20 -44.00 54.62
C MET A 1 2.06 -42.69 53.86
N ALA A 2 0.97 -42.53 53.08
CA ALA A 2 -0.28 -41.84 53.47
C ALA A 2 -0.12 -40.29 53.38
N ILE A 3 -0.68 -39.63 52.35
CA ILE A 3 -1.93 -38.80 52.37
C ILE A 3 -1.69 -37.43 53.07
N LEU A 4 -2.25 -36.24 52.77
CA LEU A 4 -2.91 -35.52 51.64
C LEU A 4 -3.46 -34.20 52.28
N LEU A 5 -3.41 -33.05 51.58
CA LEU A 5 -4.35 -31.87 51.59
C LEU A 5 -4.45 -30.76 52.70
N CYS A 6 -4.64 -29.53 52.17
CA CYS A 6 -5.46 -28.35 52.59
C CYS A 6 -4.99 -27.41 53.73
N VAL A 7 -5.20 -26.07 53.79
CA VAL A 7 -5.92 -25.03 53.01
C VAL A 7 -5.54 -23.60 53.55
N ALA A 8 -5.58 -22.59 52.65
CA ALA A 8 -5.85 -21.13 52.77
C ALA A 8 -5.30 -20.20 53.89
N GLY A 9 -4.94 -18.98 53.47
CA GLY A 9 -4.83 -17.78 54.32
C GLY A 9 -4.62 -16.49 53.50
N VAL A 10 -5.68 -15.70 53.34
CA VAL A 10 -5.71 -14.36 52.72
C VAL A 10 -5.10 -13.32 53.67
N LEU A 11 -4.20 -12.46 53.19
CA LEU A 11 -3.73 -11.27 53.92
C LEU A 11 -3.81 -10.03 53.01
N ALA A 12 -4.64 -9.09 53.45
CA ALA A 12 -4.89 -7.81 52.84
C ALA A 12 -3.68 -6.87 52.96
N GLY A 13 -3.22 -6.34 51.83
CA GLY A 13 -2.26 -5.24 51.75
C GLY A 13 -2.99 -3.93 51.47
N VAL A 14 -2.95 -3.00 52.43
CA VAL A 14 -3.35 -1.60 52.28
C VAL A 14 -2.41 -0.95 51.27
N LEU A 15 -2.89 -0.68 50.06
CA LEU A 15 -2.21 0.18 49.09
C LEU A 15 -2.72 1.61 49.26
N ILE A 16 -1.82 2.45 49.75
CA ILE A 16 -1.94 3.90 49.83
C ILE A 16 -2.17 4.43 48.41
N PHE A 17 -3.35 5.01 48.16
CA PHE A 17 -3.63 5.74 46.93
C PHE A 17 -2.72 6.97 46.86
N ILE A 18 -1.74 6.93 45.97
CA ILE A 18 -1.01 8.11 45.52
C ILE A 18 -2.02 8.99 44.77
N HIS A 19 -2.07 10.26 45.15
CA HIS A 19 -2.86 11.35 44.55
C HIS A 19 -2.77 11.31 43.01
N GLN A 20 -3.83 10.86 42.33
CA GLN A 20 -4.06 11.29 40.95
C GLN A 20 -4.49 12.76 41.05
N THR A 21 -3.67 13.67 40.53
CA THR A 21 -4.09 15.04 40.23
C THR A 21 -5.24 14.95 39.23
N GLY A 22 -6.47 14.93 39.73
CA GLY A 22 -7.68 14.78 38.92
C GLY A 22 -7.78 15.94 37.93
N GLN A 23 -7.54 15.65 36.65
CA GLN A 23 -7.74 16.62 35.60
C GLN A 23 -9.23 16.93 35.49
N ARG A 24 -9.62 18.18 35.75
CA ARG A 24 -11.02 18.59 35.69
C ARG A 24 -11.44 18.80 34.24
N TYR A 25 -12.32 17.93 33.76
CA TYR A 25 -12.92 18.05 32.42
C TYR A 25 -14.04 19.11 32.41
N LEU A 26 -14.07 19.88 31.32
CA LEU A 26 -15.13 20.82 30.97
C LEU A 26 -16.27 20.11 30.26
N ILE A 27 -15.96 19.00 29.60
CA ILE A 27 -16.91 17.98 29.14
C ILE A 27 -16.14 16.69 28.85
N HIS A 28 -16.83 15.55 28.96
CA HIS A 28 -16.30 14.24 28.59
C HIS A 28 -17.41 13.42 27.91
N ILE A 29 -17.22 13.11 26.64
CA ILE A 29 -18.17 12.38 25.81
C ILE A 29 -17.57 11.04 25.45
N TYR A 30 -18.37 9.99 25.53
CA TYR A 30 -18.08 8.70 24.93
C TYR A 30 -18.96 8.56 23.69
N ASP A 31 -18.34 8.51 22.52
CA ASP A 31 -19.05 8.19 21.29
C ASP A 31 -19.30 6.69 21.17
N PRO A 32 -20.30 6.30 20.35
CA PRO A 32 -20.41 4.95 19.84
C PRO A 32 -19.13 4.47 19.15
N LEU A 33 -19.04 3.17 18.96
CA LEU A 33 -17.96 2.55 18.18
C LEU A 33 -18.55 2.23 16.80
N GLY A 34 -17.87 2.66 15.76
CA GLY A 34 -18.19 2.39 14.36
C GLY A 34 -19.36 3.18 13.82
N ASP A 35 -19.50 4.46 14.19
CA ASP A 35 -20.49 5.40 13.63
C ASP A 35 -19.90 6.48 12.71
N ASP A 36 -18.66 6.27 12.24
CA ASP A 36 -17.93 7.07 11.26
C ASP A 36 -18.44 6.95 9.80
N TYR A 37 -19.74 6.80 9.62
CA TYR A 37 -20.44 6.67 8.33
C TYR A 37 -21.34 7.88 7.99
N GLY A 38 -21.03 9.05 8.55
CA GLY A 38 -21.73 10.30 8.29
C GLY A 38 -23.25 10.19 8.52
N PRO A 39 -24.11 10.55 7.55
CA PRO A 39 -25.57 10.50 7.67
C PRO A 39 -26.16 9.08 7.73
N GLY A 40 -25.35 8.04 7.92
CA GLY A 40 -25.78 6.63 7.93
C GLY A 40 -25.49 5.88 6.64
N THR A 41 -24.94 6.55 5.62
CA THR A 41 -24.74 6.00 4.28
C THR A 41 -23.30 6.03 3.80
N TYR A 42 -22.39 6.75 4.46
CA TYR A 42 -21.05 6.95 3.92
C TYR A 42 -20.22 5.67 3.97
N THR A 43 -19.37 5.53 2.96
CA THR A 43 -18.41 4.43 2.84
C THR A 43 -17.02 4.99 2.60
N TYR A 44 -16.01 4.32 3.15
CA TYR A 44 -14.62 4.70 3.00
C TYR A 44 -14.16 4.76 1.53
N PRO A 45 -13.10 5.51 1.17
CA PRO A 45 -12.44 5.37 -0.13
C PRO A 45 -11.88 3.96 -0.33
N VAL A 46 -11.78 3.49 -1.58
CA VAL A 46 -11.34 2.10 -1.87
C VAL A 46 -9.84 1.89 -1.74
N ASP A 47 -9.04 2.95 -1.72
CA ASP A 47 -7.60 2.82 -1.54
C ASP A 47 -7.25 2.35 -0.11
N TYR A 48 -6.30 1.42 -0.02
CA TYR A 48 -5.85 0.82 1.23
C TYR A 48 -5.26 1.85 2.23
N THR A 49 -4.92 3.05 1.75
CA THR A 49 -4.49 4.16 2.60
C THR A 49 -5.54 4.53 3.65
N PHE A 50 -6.83 4.40 3.32
CA PHE A 50 -7.96 4.76 4.20
C PHE A 50 -8.58 3.54 4.88
N ARG A 51 -8.46 2.38 4.24
CA ARG A 51 -8.91 1.09 4.73
C ARG A 51 -7.66 0.28 5.03
N LEU A 52 -7.21 0.28 6.27
CA LEU A 52 -6.04 -0.48 6.70
C LEU A 52 -6.34 -2.00 6.69
N GLU A 53 -6.66 -2.57 5.52
CA GLU A 53 -7.12 -3.95 5.33
C GLU A 53 -6.05 -4.98 5.73
N ASN A 54 -4.78 -4.57 5.76
CA ASN A 54 -3.68 -5.37 6.33
C ASN A 54 -3.75 -5.53 7.86
N PHE A 55 -4.65 -4.83 8.57
CA PHE A 55 -4.77 -4.78 10.03
C PHE A 55 -6.17 -5.13 10.59
N GLY A 56 -7.04 -5.75 9.77
CA GLY A 56 -8.47 -5.91 10.06
C GLY A 56 -9.26 -4.63 9.75
N LYS A 57 -10.60 -4.69 9.65
CA LYS A 57 -11.44 -3.50 9.43
C LYS A 57 -11.09 -2.44 10.49
N ARG A 58 -10.50 -1.32 10.08
CA ARG A 58 -10.13 -0.22 10.96
C ARG A 58 -10.86 1.05 10.52
N GLU A 59 -11.74 1.49 11.40
CA GLU A 59 -12.50 2.73 11.37
C GLU A 59 -11.55 3.90 11.71
N THR A 60 -10.79 4.33 10.69
CA THR A 60 -9.68 5.32 10.78
C THR A 60 -10.13 6.72 11.23
N PHE A 61 -11.43 7.00 11.19
CA PHE A 61 -12.02 8.29 11.56
C PHE A 61 -12.96 8.23 12.77
N ASP A 62 -13.23 7.03 13.31
CA ASP A 62 -14.17 6.79 14.41
C ASP A 62 -13.63 7.26 15.76
N ILE A 63 -14.21 8.33 16.26
CA ILE A 63 -14.01 8.91 17.57
C ILE A 63 -14.81 8.08 18.54
N VAL A 64 -14.18 7.64 19.63
CA VAL A 64 -14.84 6.82 20.67
C VAL A 64 -14.77 7.49 22.04
N GLU A 65 -14.06 8.61 22.13
CA GLU A 65 -14.00 9.45 23.32
C GLU A 65 -13.54 10.85 22.96
N PHE A 66 -14.21 11.85 23.54
CA PHE A 66 -13.85 13.25 23.39
C PHE A 66 -13.83 13.96 24.75
N LYS A 67 -12.79 14.77 25.00
CA LYS A 67 -12.62 15.51 26.25
C LYS A 67 -12.21 16.94 25.96
N VAL A 68 -12.74 17.86 26.78
CA VAL A 68 -12.26 19.24 26.81
C VAL A 68 -11.75 19.57 28.20
N TYR A 69 -10.56 20.16 28.28
CA TYR A 69 -9.96 20.59 29.56
C TYR A 69 -8.97 21.72 29.35
N GLN A 70 -8.52 22.35 30.44
CA GLN A 70 -7.45 23.36 30.39
C GLN A 70 -6.10 22.75 30.76
N ARG A 71 -5.05 23.11 30.03
CA ARG A 71 -3.66 22.72 30.31
C ARG A 71 -2.69 23.79 29.84
N ASN A 72 -1.83 24.30 30.73
CA ASN A 72 -0.75 25.23 30.41
C ASN A 72 -1.18 26.45 29.58
N GLY A 73 -2.31 27.08 29.92
CA GLY A 73 -2.83 28.25 29.19
C GLY A 73 -3.50 27.94 27.84
N ASN A 74 -3.80 26.67 27.57
CA ASN A 74 -4.56 26.23 26.42
C ASN A 74 -5.87 25.57 26.85
N VAL A 75 -6.90 25.71 26.02
CA VAL A 75 -8.01 24.76 25.97
C VAL A 75 -7.55 23.59 25.11
N VAL A 76 -7.71 22.38 25.61
CA VAL A 76 -7.33 21.15 24.91
C VAL A 76 -8.60 20.41 24.52
N PHE A 77 -8.69 20.08 23.24
CA PHE A 77 -9.70 19.21 22.67
C PHE A 77 -9.02 17.87 22.36
N GLU A 78 -9.28 16.85 23.17
CA GLU A 78 -8.69 15.51 23.04
C GLU A 78 -9.71 14.57 22.41
N TYR A 79 -9.33 14.00 21.26
CA TYR A 79 -10.05 12.96 20.55
C TYR A 79 -9.29 11.64 20.73
N ARG A 80 -9.99 10.59 21.13
CA ARG A 80 -9.47 9.22 21.08
C ARG A 80 -10.24 8.48 19.99
N LEU A 81 -9.51 7.99 19.01
CA LEU A 81 -10.04 7.17 17.94
C LEU A 81 -10.11 5.70 18.35
N ALA A 82 -10.99 4.94 17.71
CA ALA A 82 -11.11 3.50 17.89
C ALA A 82 -9.79 2.78 17.55
N GLN A 83 -9.00 3.36 16.65
CA GLN A 83 -7.81 2.75 16.07
C GLN A 83 -6.54 3.59 16.25
N PRO A 84 -5.36 2.95 16.22
CA PRO A 84 -4.09 3.66 16.12
C PRO A 84 -4.03 4.57 14.89
N ILE A 85 -3.36 5.71 15.02
CA ILE A 85 -3.24 6.70 13.95
C ILE A 85 -2.08 6.33 13.02
N VAL A 86 -2.38 6.24 11.73
CA VAL A 86 -1.39 6.07 10.66
C VAL A 86 -1.21 7.39 9.91
N ASP A 87 0.04 7.70 9.55
CA ASP A 87 0.41 8.88 8.75
C ASP A 87 1.03 8.42 7.42
N PRO A 88 0.22 7.91 6.47
CA PRO A 88 0.68 7.42 5.17
C PRO A 88 1.44 8.47 4.34
N TRP A 89 1.21 9.76 4.59
CA TRP A 89 1.83 10.86 3.84
C TRP A 89 2.80 11.65 4.73
N ALA A 90 3.59 10.95 5.53
CA ALA A 90 4.66 11.55 6.32
C ALA A 90 5.60 12.35 5.40
N SER A 91 5.75 13.64 5.68
CA SER A 91 6.56 14.58 4.89
C SER A 91 7.33 15.51 5.83
N PRO A 92 8.59 15.88 5.52
CA PRO A 92 9.35 16.86 6.30
C PRO A 92 8.69 18.24 6.38
N LEU A 93 7.79 18.55 5.44
CA LEU A 93 7.04 19.81 5.39
C LEU A 93 5.80 19.82 6.29
N LYS A 94 5.47 18.68 6.92
CA LYS A 94 4.30 18.52 7.77
C LYS A 94 4.65 18.81 9.23
N ALA A 95 3.88 19.69 9.85
CA ALA A 95 4.11 20.09 11.24
C ALA A 95 3.62 19.04 12.26
N TYR A 96 2.63 18.22 11.91
CA TYR A 96 1.95 17.31 12.83
C TYR A 96 1.76 15.91 12.25
N GLN A 97 1.77 14.87 13.09
CA GLN A 97 1.87 13.47 12.65
C GLN A 97 0.53 12.81 12.25
N ILE A 98 -0.33 13.54 11.54
CA ILE A 98 -1.60 13.07 10.98
C ILE A 98 -1.67 13.47 9.50
N SER A 99 -2.19 12.60 8.62
CA SER A 99 -2.33 12.91 7.18
C SER A 99 -3.76 12.85 6.68
N LEU A 100 -4.59 12.04 7.31
CA LEU A 100 -5.93 11.74 6.83
C LEU A 100 -6.97 12.55 7.60
N GLN A 101 -6.84 12.58 8.93
CA GLN A 101 -7.79 13.22 9.83
C GLN A 101 -7.64 14.74 9.83
N ALA A 102 -8.78 15.41 9.84
CA ALA A 102 -8.92 16.81 10.22
C ALA A 102 -10.14 16.98 11.13
N VAL A 103 -10.07 17.96 12.01
CA VAL A 103 -11.19 18.34 12.87
C VAL A 103 -11.48 19.82 12.74
N ASP A 104 -12.76 20.16 12.70
CA ASP A 104 -13.23 21.52 12.93
C ASP A 104 -13.85 21.61 14.32
N ILE A 105 -13.60 22.73 15.01
CA ILE A 105 -14.12 23.05 16.34
C ILE A 105 -14.67 24.47 16.30
N TYR A 106 -15.99 24.60 16.36
CA TYR A 106 -16.68 25.89 16.46
C TYR A 106 -16.94 26.19 17.94
N ILE A 107 -16.63 27.41 18.37
CA ILE A 107 -16.71 27.86 19.75
C ILE A 107 -17.62 29.08 19.82
N ASP A 108 -18.81 28.86 20.37
CA ASP A 108 -19.68 29.90 20.92
C ASP A 108 -19.25 30.13 22.37
N ASN A 109 -18.74 31.32 22.68
CA ASN A 109 -18.33 31.71 24.03
C ASN A 109 -19.38 32.56 24.76
N GLY A 110 -20.57 32.72 24.18
CA GLY A 110 -21.70 33.47 24.73
C GLY A 110 -21.59 34.98 24.58
N ARG A 111 -20.79 35.46 23.61
CA ARG A 111 -20.74 36.88 23.23
C ARG A 111 -21.73 37.14 22.08
N GLU A 112 -22.13 38.39 21.92
CA GLU A 112 -22.94 38.77 20.76
C GLU A 112 -22.10 38.76 19.48
N GLY A 113 -22.74 38.38 18.36
CA GLY A 113 -22.19 38.54 17.02
C GLY A 113 -21.60 37.30 16.35
N GLY A 114 -21.86 36.08 16.86
CA GLY A 114 -21.40 34.84 16.25
C GLY A 114 -22.03 34.50 14.89
N HIS A 115 -21.43 33.54 14.17
CA HIS A 115 -21.84 33.09 12.83
C HIS A 115 -22.38 31.67 12.80
N ALA A 116 -23.21 31.38 11.81
CA ALA A 116 -23.73 30.04 11.53
C ALA A 116 -22.93 29.30 10.43
N ASP A 117 -22.08 29.97 9.65
CA ASP A 117 -21.44 29.33 8.50
C ASP A 117 -20.28 28.41 8.92
N THR A 118 -20.09 27.31 8.20
CA THR A 118 -18.91 26.44 8.37
C THR A 118 -17.69 26.96 7.60
N ILE A 119 -16.49 26.58 8.04
CA ILE A 119 -15.23 27.02 7.40
C ILE A 119 -15.07 26.40 6.00
N PHE A 120 -14.77 27.26 5.02
CA PHE A 120 -14.18 26.87 3.74
C PHE A 120 -12.97 27.75 3.42
N ASP A 121 -11.77 27.17 3.47
CA ASP A 121 -10.52 27.91 3.34
C ASP A 121 -10.12 28.05 1.85
N LYS A 122 -10.44 29.20 1.26
CA LYS A 122 -10.09 29.52 -0.13
C LYS A 122 -8.63 29.92 -0.31
N THR A 123 -7.87 30.11 0.77
CA THR A 123 -6.46 30.53 0.71
C THR A 123 -5.51 29.36 0.42
N VAL A 124 -6.00 28.12 0.44
CA VAL A 124 -5.16 26.95 0.18
C VAL A 124 -4.76 26.93 -1.31
N PRO A 125 -3.46 26.97 -1.63
CA PRO A 125 -3.00 27.03 -3.01
C PRO A 125 -3.52 25.88 -3.87
N GLY A 126 -4.11 26.20 -5.03
CA GLY A 126 -4.64 25.21 -5.98
C GLY A 126 -5.95 24.53 -5.56
N ASN A 127 -6.42 24.73 -4.32
CA ASN A 127 -7.61 24.05 -3.80
C ASN A 127 -8.88 24.34 -4.61
N LEU A 128 -9.12 25.58 -5.02
CA LEU A 128 -10.33 25.93 -5.77
C LEU A 128 -10.43 25.25 -7.14
N VAL A 129 -9.31 24.77 -7.68
CA VAL A 129 -9.26 24.03 -8.94
C VAL A 129 -9.29 22.53 -8.68
N MET A 130 -8.54 22.06 -7.68
CA MET A 130 -8.32 20.63 -7.43
C MET A 130 -9.39 19.98 -6.53
N ASN A 131 -10.03 20.76 -5.64
CA ASN A 131 -11.06 20.31 -4.72
C ASN A 131 -12.16 21.37 -4.55
N PRO A 132 -12.89 21.72 -5.63
CA PRO A 132 -13.92 22.77 -5.61
C PRO A 132 -15.14 22.41 -4.75
N GLU A 133 -15.35 21.13 -4.47
CA GLU A 133 -16.53 20.60 -3.77
C GLU A 133 -16.24 20.17 -2.32
N GLY A 134 -15.00 20.32 -1.86
CA GLY A 134 -14.57 19.94 -0.51
C GLY A 134 -15.07 20.81 0.63
N ARG A 135 -16.21 21.49 0.46
CA ARG A 135 -16.83 22.29 1.52
C ARG A 135 -17.61 21.39 2.49
N ILE A 136 -17.76 21.83 3.73
CA ILE A 136 -18.70 21.22 4.66
C ILE A 136 -20.09 21.77 4.31
N ASN A 137 -21.03 20.90 3.92
CA ASN A 137 -22.40 21.30 3.56
C ASN A 137 -23.32 21.28 4.78
N ALA A 138 -23.00 22.11 5.77
CA ALA A 138 -23.80 22.27 6.98
C ALA A 138 -23.73 23.71 7.47
N THR A 139 -24.67 24.09 8.33
CA THR A 139 -24.57 25.31 9.14
C THR A 139 -24.56 24.96 10.62
N ILE A 140 -24.11 25.87 11.45
CA ILE A 140 -24.16 25.80 12.89
C ILE A 140 -25.50 26.38 13.35
N SER A 141 -26.14 25.72 14.30
CA SER A 141 -27.39 26.22 14.89
C SER A 141 -27.23 27.67 15.35
N PRO A 142 -28.18 28.59 15.08
CA PRO A 142 -28.12 29.97 15.55
C PRO A 142 -27.94 30.10 17.07
N ASP A 143 -28.45 29.13 17.83
CA ASP A 143 -28.30 29.08 19.30
C ASP A 143 -26.87 28.72 19.73
N SER A 144 -26.00 28.35 18.79
CA SER A 144 -24.59 27.99 18.99
C SER A 144 -23.69 28.70 17.98
N ALA A 145 -24.16 29.85 17.47
CA ALA A 145 -23.42 30.67 16.53
C ALA A 145 -22.06 31.02 17.14
N TRP A 146 -21.00 30.82 16.37
CA TRP A 146 -19.65 30.78 16.92
C TRP A 146 -18.91 32.11 16.72
N GLU A 147 -18.09 32.50 17.70
CA GLU A 147 -17.16 33.63 17.55
C GLU A 147 -15.79 33.19 17.06
N TYR A 148 -15.40 31.96 17.40
CA TYR A 148 -14.15 31.34 16.97
C TYR A 148 -14.39 29.98 16.35
N ALA A 149 -13.71 29.69 15.25
CA ALA A 149 -13.64 28.36 14.70
C ALA A 149 -12.18 27.92 14.56
N VAL A 150 -11.90 26.65 14.78
CA VAL A 150 -10.55 26.08 14.73
C VAL A 150 -10.57 24.92 13.75
N ARG A 151 -9.71 24.96 12.74
CA ARG A 151 -9.43 23.82 11.86
C ARG A 151 -8.05 23.28 12.17
N ALA A 152 -7.97 21.99 12.51
CA ALA A 152 -6.72 21.31 12.83
C ALA A 152 -6.52 20.09 11.93
N HIS A 153 -5.37 20.03 11.26
CA HIS A 153 -4.94 18.94 10.38
C HIS A 153 -3.41 18.87 10.33
N GLY A 154 -2.85 17.90 9.59
CA GLY A 154 -1.40 17.64 9.55
C GLY A 154 -0.51 18.85 9.23
N TRP A 155 -1.03 19.79 8.45
CA TRP A 155 -0.26 20.93 7.93
C TRP A 155 -0.42 22.21 8.75
N GLY A 156 -1.35 22.26 9.71
CA GLY A 156 -1.57 23.46 10.50
C GLY A 156 -2.74 23.40 11.47
N VAL A 157 -2.74 24.34 12.41
CA VAL A 157 -3.90 24.68 13.25
C VAL A 157 -4.23 26.14 12.99
N ASN A 158 -5.41 26.37 12.42
CA ASN A 158 -5.88 27.69 12.02
C ASN A 158 -7.09 28.08 12.88
N VAL A 159 -7.04 29.27 13.46
CA VAL A 159 -8.15 29.89 14.18
C VAL A 159 -8.76 30.97 13.31
N PHE A 160 -10.07 30.97 13.19
CA PHE A 160 -10.87 31.93 12.42
C PHE A 160 -11.71 32.74 13.40
N LEU A 161 -11.70 34.06 13.25
CA LEU A 161 -12.58 34.96 13.99
C LEU A 161 -13.68 35.44 13.07
N ASN A 162 -14.91 35.38 13.55
CA ASN A 162 -16.07 36.12 13.03
C ASN A 162 -16.01 36.44 11.52
N PRO A 163 -16.10 35.45 10.62
CA PRO A 163 -15.81 35.62 9.20
C PRO A 163 -16.91 36.43 8.53
N THR A 164 -16.88 37.75 8.66
CA THR A 164 -17.82 38.64 7.95
C THR A 164 -17.45 38.80 6.46
N GLY A 165 -16.97 37.74 5.82
CA GLY A 165 -16.47 37.72 4.44
C GLY A 165 -15.33 36.71 4.23
N GLU A 166 -15.04 36.41 2.97
CA GLU A 166 -14.02 35.44 2.55
C GLU A 166 -12.66 35.69 3.24
N ASN A 167 -12.23 34.78 4.11
CA ASN A 167 -10.91 34.74 4.76
C ASN A 167 -10.56 35.87 5.76
N GLY A 168 -11.53 36.68 6.21
CA GLY A 168 -11.30 37.64 7.30
C GLY A 168 -10.97 36.93 8.62
N GLY A 169 -9.89 37.33 9.30
CA GLY A 169 -9.61 36.89 10.68
C GLY A 169 -8.94 35.52 10.86
N LYS A 170 -8.47 34.87 9.78
CA LYS A 170 -7.66 33.63 9.88
C LYS A 170 -6.28 33.92 10.51
N MET A 171 -5.89 33.13 11.51
CA MET A 171 -4.56 33.14 12.09
C MET A 171 -4.05 31.71 12.34
N THR A 172 -2.77 31.46 12.08
CA THR A 172 -2.13 30.21 12.48
C THR A 172 -1.83 30.27 13.98
N ALA A 173 -2.54 29.45 14.76
CA ALA A 173 -2.40 29.43 16.20
C ALA A 173 -2.81 28.08 16.79
N GLY A 174 -2.07 27.65 17.81
CA GLY A 174 -2.26 26.35 18.45
C GLY A 174 -1.29 25.29 17.95
N SER A 175 -1.52 24.05 18.38
CA SER A 175 -0.69 22.90 18.01
C SER A 175 -1.45 21.59 18.15
N ILE A 176 -0.94 20.53 17.52
CA ILE A 176 -1.46 19.17 17.66
C ILE A 176 -0.41 18.30 18.39
N GLU A 177 -0.84 17.56 19.40
CA GLU A 177 -0.08 16.45 19.98
C GLU A 177 -0.74 15.12 19.59
N VAL A 178 0.06 14.13 19.19
CA VAL A 178 -0.44 12.84 18.70
C VAL A 178 0.21 11.69 19.49
N GLU A 179 -0.60 10.78 20.04
CA GLU A 179 -0.13 9.48 20.54
C GLU A 179 -0.64 8.36 19.62
N LYS A 180 0.14 8.05 18.57
CA LYS A 180 -0.28 7.19 17.45
C LYS A 180 -0.84 5.84 17.90
N GLU A 181 -0.09 5.11 18.73
CA GLU A 181 -0.48 3.77 19.20
C GLU A 181 -1.76 3.76 20.03
N LYS A 182 -2.11 4.89 20.65
CA LYS A 182 -3.32 5.03 21.47
C LYS A 182 -4.49 5.65 20.72
N GLY A 183 -4.30 6.05 19.46
CA GLY A 183 -5.33 6.73 18.68
C GLY A 183 -5.66 8.14 19.19
N ILE A 184 -4.75 8.83 19.90
CA ILE A 184 -5.07 10.12 20.53
C ILE A 184 -4.58 11.29 19.68
N ILE A 185 -5.49 12.24 19.40
CA ILE A 185 -5.21 13.57 18.83
C ILE A 185 -5.61 14.63 19.85
N ARG A 186 -4.69 15.51 20.23
CA ARG A 186 -4.98 16.68 21.07
C ARG A 186 -4.78 17.95 20.29
N VAL A 187 -5.82 18.75 20.14
CA VAL A 187 -5.74 20.11 19.61
C VAL A 187 -5.62 21.08 20.78
N LEU A 188 -4.49 21.78 20.87
CA LEU A 188 -4.21 22.76 21.91
C LEU A 188 -4.45 24.16 21.34
N VAL A 189 -5.42 24.88 21.90
CA VAL A 189 -5.79 26.23 21.48
C VAL A 189 -5.53 27.22 22.61
N PRO A 190 -4.68 28.26 22.41
CA PRO A 190 -4.35 29.21 23.48
C PRO A 190 -5.57 29.98 24.01
N THR A 191 -5.78 29.99 25.33
CA THR A 191 -6.90 30.72 25.96
C THR A 191 -6.79 32.24 25.78
N ARG A 192 -5.60 32.75 25.46
CA ARG A 192 -5.39 34.16 25.12
C ARG A 192 -6.05 34.56 23.80
N ILE A 193 -6.38 33.59 22.94
CA ILE A 193 -6.99 33.82 21.63
C ILE A 193 -8.50 33.63 21.72
N VAL A 194 -8.93 32.45 22.17
CA VAL A 194 -10.36 32.06 22.20
C VAL A 194 -11.08 32.41 23.50
N GLY A 195 -10.36 32.96 24.48
CA GLY A 195 -10.86 33.21 25.83
C GLY A 195 -10.72 32.00 26.76
N LYS A 196 -11.15 32.18 28.00
CA LYS A 196 -11.18 31.10 29.00
C LYS A 196 -12.57 30.44 28.97
N PRO A 197 -12.66 29.11 28.90
CA PRO A 197 -13.93 28.41 28.86
C PRO A 197 -14.71 28.57 30.17
N ASP A 198 -16.00 28.83 30.04
CA ASP A 198 -16.97 28.89 31.14
C ASP A 198 -18.26 28.13 30.76
N SER A 199 -19.24 28.10 31.68
CA SER A 199 -20.47 27.31 31.51
C SER A 199 -21.45 27.86 30.45
N ARG A 200 -21.14 29.00 29.81
CA ARG A 200 -21.90 29.53 28.67
C ARG A 200 -21.38 28.99 27.35
N TRP A 201 -20.15 28.43 27.33
CA TRP A 201 -19.55 27.95 26.10
C TRP A 201 -20.35 26.79 25.51
N LYS A 202 -20.56 26.83 24.21
CA LYS A 202 -21.01 25.71 23.40
C LYS A 202 -19.98 25.43 22.32
N ILE A 203 -19.85 24.17 21.96
CA ILE A 203 -18.96 23.74 20.90
C ILE A 203 -19.68 22.85 19.90
N VAL A 204 -19.30 22.97 18.63
CA VAL A 204 -19.61 21.97 17.61
C VAL A 204 -18.29 21.40 17.13
N THR A 205 -18.16 20.08 17.06
CA THR A 205 -16.96 19.47 16.50
C THR A 205 -17.26 18.17 15.78
N TYR A 206 -16.51 17.95 14.71
CA TYR A 206 -16.60 16.76 13.89
C TYR A 206 -15.24 16.46 13.27
N MET A 207 -15.07 15.21 12.86
CA MET A 207 -13.94 14.73 12.07
C MET A 207 -14.35 14.51 10.61
N PHE A 208 -13.42 14.86 9.73
CA PHE A 208 -13.53 14.65 8.30
C PHE A 208 -12.17 14.24 7.73
N SER A 209 -12.18 13.65 6.54
CA SER A 209 -10.94 13.38 5.82
C SER A 209 -10.47 14.64 5.10
N ILE A 210 -9.20 14.99 5.24
CA ILE A 210 -8.61 16.16 4.59
C ILE A 210 -8.26 15.90 3.13
N ASP A 211 -8.51 16.89 2.28
CA ASP A 211 -7.96 17.00 0.92
C ASP A 211 -7.74 18.48 0.55
N TYR A 212 -6.54 18.83 0.08
CA TYR A 212 -6.14 20.22 -0.20
C TYR A 212 -6.57 21.24 0.89
N GLY A 213 -6.42 20.88 2.17
CA GLY A 213 -6.73 21.76 3.31
C GLY A 213 -8.22 21.93 3.65
N ASN A 214 -9.11 21.29 2.89
CA ASN A 214 -10.55 21.23 3.13
C ASN A 214 -11.03 19.77 3.16
N ALA A 215 -12.34 19.52 3.14
CA ALA A 215 -12.85 18.16 3.19
C ALA A 215 -12.60 17.42 1.87
N ARG A 216 -12.28 16.15 1.98
CA ARG A 216 -12.35 15.19 0.89
C ARG A 216 -13.82 14.94 0.58
N VAL A 217 -14.16 14.99 -0.70
CA VAL A 217 -15.55 14.88 -1.17
C VAL A 217 -16.10 13.47 -0.91
N VAL A 218 -17.38 13.40 -0.59
CA VAL A 218 -18.17 12.17 -0.55
C VAL A 218 -19.02 12.10 -1.81
N ASN A 219 -18.72 11.12 -2.67
CA ASN A 219 -19.42 10.90 -3.92
C ASN A 219 -20.58 9.90 -3.72
N SER A 220 -21.40 9.68 -4.75
CA SER A 220 -22.40 8.60 -4.77
C SER A 220 -21.78 7.22 -4.58
N HIS A 221 -20.61 6.99 -5.19
CA HIS A 221 -19.85 5.75 -5.09
C HIS A 221 -18.42 6.02 -4.62
N ALA A 222 -17.89 5.16 -3.76
CA ALA A 222 -16.53 5.28 -3.29
C ALA A 222 -15.55 5.11 -4.46
N SER A 223 -14.57 5.99 -4.54
CA SER A 223 -13.46 5.90 -5.50
C SER A 223 -12.15 5.65 -4.75
N SER A 224 -11.02 5.58 -5.47
CA SER A 224 -9.71 5.38 -4.82
C SER A 224 -9.47 6.41 -3.72
N TRP A 225 -9.81 7.67 -3.99
CA TRP A 225 -9.45 8.79 -3.11
C TRP A 225 -10.64 9.50 -2.50
N ASN A 226 -11.89 9.18 -2.84
CA ASN A 226 -13.07 9.84 -2.27
C ASN A 226 -14.00 8.84 -1.58
N PHE A 227 -14.68 9.31 -0.54
CA PHE A 227 -15.71 8.53 0.14
C PHE A 227 -16.90 8.29 -0.80
N GLY A 228 -17.69 7.26 -0.51
CA GLY A 228 -18.92 6.94 -1.24
C GLY A 228 -20.17 7.06 -0.38
N GLY A 229 -21.34 6.78 -0.97
CA GLY A 229 -22.61 6.75 -0.24
C GLY A 229 -23.30 8.11 -0.07
N GLY A 230 -22.78 9.14 -0.74
CA GLY A 230 -23.37 10.47 -0.86
C GLY A 230 -24.16 10.67 -2.15
N ARG A 231 -24.14 11.90 -2.67
CA ARG A 231 -24.75 12.33 -3.95
C ARG A 231 -23.72 13.09 -4.79
N ASP A 232 -23.82 12.96 -6.11
CA ASP A 232 -22.93 13.67 -7.04
C ASP A 232 -23.44 15.08 -7.39
N ASP A 233 -24.09 15.75 -6.42
CA ASP A 233 -24.68 17.09 -6.55
C ASP A 233 -24.15 18.10 -5.52
N ASN A 234 -23.12 17.72 -4.75
CA ASN A 234 -22.46 18.54 -3.73
C ASN A 234 -23.43 19.00 -2.62
N SER A 235 -24.44 18.19 -2.30
CA SER A 235 -25.33 18.39 -1.13
C SER A 235 -24.83 17.70 0.14
N ASP A 236 -23.87 16.79 0.01
CA ASP A 236 -23.31 15.99 1.09
C ASP A 236 -22.58 16.78 2.17
N PRO A 237 -22.90 16.57 3.47
CA PRO A 237 -22.21 17.26 4.56
C PRO A 237 -20.68 17.15 4.54
N ASN A 238 -20.12 16.09 3.94
CA ASN A 238 -18.68 15.77 3.97
C ASN A 238 -18.10 15.63 5.40
N ILE A 239 -18.97 15.29 6.36
CA ILE A 239 -18.65 14.99 7.75
C ILE A 239 -18.67 13.47 7.92
N ILE A 240 -17.57 12.90 8.40
CA ILE A 240 -17.42 11.45 8.55
C ILE A 240 -17.91 11.00 9.92
N ASP A 241 -17.53 11.75 10.96
CA ASP A 241 -17.89 11.48 12.34
C ASP A 241 -18.16 12.78 13.11
N LEU A 242 -19.27 12.88 13.82
CA LEU A 242 -19.83 14.06 14.47
C LEU A 242 -20.09 13.76 15.94
N LEU A 243 -19.49 14.56 16.81
CA LEU A 243 -19.87 14.56 18.22
C LEU A 243 -21.24 15.21 18.37
N VAL A 244 -22.18 14.49 18.97
CA VAL A 244 -23.58 14.93 19.13
C VAL A 244 -23.95 15.19 20.60
N PRO A 245 -24.93 16.07 20.87
CA PRO A 245 -25.48 16.25 22.22
C PRO A 245 -26.11 14.98 22.78
N GLU A 246 -26.17 14.90 24.12
CA GLU A 246 -26.82 13.79 24.82
C GLU A 246 -28.24 13.52 24.31
N GLY A 247 -28.48 12.28 23.86
CA GLY A 247 -29.78 11.81 23.38
C GLY A 247 -30.02 11.96 21.87
N ALA A 248 -29.16 12.68 21.14
CA ALA A 248 -29.18 12.74 19.68
C ALA A 248 -28.31 11.63 19.07
N THR A 249 -28.51 11.40 17.78
CA THR A 249 -27.66 10.55 16.92
C THR A 249 -27.05 11.39 15.79
N GLN A 250 -25.91 10.96 15.28
CA GLN A 250 -25.25 11.61 14.15
C GLN A 250 -26.13 11.59 12.89
N GLU A 251 -26.79 10.47 12.63
CA GLU A 251 -27.60 10.24 11.44
C GLU A 251 -28.82 11.16 11.41
N GLU A 252 -29.45 11.39 12.55
CA GLU A 252 -30.56 12.37 12.67
C GLU A 252 -30.10 13.78 12.32
N ILE A 253 -28.91 14.19 12.77
CA ILE A 253 -28.39 15.54 12.57
C ILE A 253 -27.86 15.73 11.15
N LEU A 254 -27.13 14.75 10.62
CA LEU A 254 -26.51 14.82 9.30
C LEU A 254 -27.48 14.47 8.15
N ASN A 255 -28.75 14.15 8.43
CA ASN A 255 -29.75 13.81 7.43
C ASN A 255 -30.09 14.97 6.48
N PHE A 256 -29.27 15.09 5.44
CA PHE A 256 -29.41 16.07 4.37
C PHE A 256 -30.54 15.75 3.37
N GLU A 257 -31.18 14.58 3.49
CA GLU A 257 -32.36 14.26 2.68
C GLU A 257 -33.62 15.00 3.15
N SER A 258 -33.66 15.34 4.44
CA SER A 258 -34.82 16.00 5.06
C SER A 258 -34.73 17.54 5.02
N GLY A 259 -33.61 18.09 4.54
CA GLY A 259 -33.37 19.52 4.44
C GLY A 259 -31.89 19.87 4.68
N PRO A 260 -31.56 21.18 4.74
CA PRO A 260 -30.22 21.62 5.08
C PRO A 260 -29.77 21.11 6.46
N VAL A 261 -28.53 20.63 6.56
CA VAL A 261 -27.95 20.14 7.81
C VAL A 261 -27.61 21.29 8.74
N VAL A 262 -28.07 21.19 9.99
CA VAL A 262 -27.83 22.19 11.04
C VAL A 262 -27.21 21.50 12.25
N LEU A 263 -25.97 21.83 12.57
CA LEU A 263 -25.19 21.21 13.64
C LEU A 263 -25.49 21.87 15.00
N PRO A 264 -25.95 21.11 16.01
CA PRO A 264 -26.26 21.64 17.32
C PRO A 264 -25.00 21.76 18.21
N GLY A 265 -24.93 22.84 19.00
CA GLY A 265 -23.83 23.03 19.96
C GLY A 265 -23.98 22.19 21.23
N ILE A 266 -22.85 21.68 21.69
CA ILE A 266 -22.69 20.94 22.94
C ILE A 266 -22.18 21.90 24.02
N ARG A 267 -22.96 22.05 25.09
CA ARG A 267 -22.61 22.92 26.21
C ARG A 267 -21.46 22.35 27.06
N LEU A 268 -20.52 23.19 27.45
CA LEU A 268 -19.44 22.84 28.40
C LEU A 268 -19.93 22.99 29.85
N ASP A 269 -20.57 21.97 30.40
CA ASP A 269 -21.19 21.96 31.74
C ASP A 269 -20.55 20.98 32.72
N SER A 270 -19.32 20.52 32.42
CA SER A 270 -18.56 19.53 33.20
C SER A 270 -19.25 18.16 33.36
N ARG A 271 -20.25 17.83 32.54
CA ARG A 271 -20.87 16.50 32.56
C ARG A 271 -20.05 15.46 31.79
N THR A 272 -20.29 14.19 32.13
CA THR A 272 -19.86 13.02 31.36
C THR A 272 -21.09 12.30 30.82
N TYR A 273 -21.14 12.00 29.52
CA TYR A 273 -22.25 11.23 28.93
C TYR A 273 -21.79 10.34 27.77
N ARG A 274 -22.71 9.48 27.32
CA ARG A 274 -22.59 8.65 26.12
C ARG A 274 -23.59 9.15 25.08
N SER A 275 -23.13 9.42 23.85
CA SER A 275 -24.01 9.67 22.70
C SER A 275 -24.79 8.40 22.35
N ARG A 276 -25.89 8.54 21.63
CA ARG A 276 -26.65 7.38 21.14
C ARG A 276 -26.11 6.97 19.78
N GLN A 277 -25.95 5.67 19.60
CA GLN A 277 -25.72 5.08 18.29
C GLN A 277 -27.03 5.05 17.52
N GLY A 278 -27.05 5.60 16.30
CA GLY A 278 -28.17 5.46 15.39
C GLY A 278 -28.13 4.14 14.63
N GLU A 279 -29.07 3.96 13.70
CA GLU A 279 -29.07 2.82 12.78
C GLU A 279 -28.33 3.18 11.49
N ALA A 280 -27.19 2.53 11.25
CA ALA A 280 -26.52 2.57 9.95
C ALA A 280 -27.43 1.98 8.87
N ARG A 281 -27.79 2.78 7.85
CA ARG A 281 -28.57 2.32 6.69
C ARG A 281 -27.70 1.53 5.71
N VAL A 282 -26.40 1.79 5.72
CA VAL A 282 -25.39 0.98 5.06
C VAL A 282 -24.67 0.18 6.14
N LYS A 283 -24.92 -1.13 6.22
CA LYS A 283 -24.09 -2.02 7.05
C LYS A 283 -22.63 -1.84 6.60
N PRO A 284 -21.64 -1.75 7.51
CA PRO A 284 -20.24 -1.59 7.13
C PRO A 284 -19.88 -2.67 6.11
N VAL A 285 -19.86 -2.26 4.84
CA VAL A 285 -19.68 -3.17 3.72
C VAL A 285 -18.34 -3.81 3.95
N SER A 286 -18.36 -5.12 4.19
CA SER A 286 -17.14 -5.88 3.97
C SER A 286 -16.75 -5.58 2.54
N THR A 287 -15.57 -5.03 2.32
CA THR A 287 -15.00 -4.89 0.99
C THR A 287 -14.79 -6.25 0.34
N ALA A 288 -14.84 -7.33 1.14
CA ALA A 288 -15.10 -8.67 0.64
C ALA A 288 -16.49 -8.68 -0.02
N MET A 289 -16.46 -8.74 -1.35
CA MET A 289 -17.60 -9.08 -2.18
C MET A 289 -18.39 -10.24 -1.54
N SER A 290 -19.72 -10.19 -1.58
CA SER A 290 -20.51 -11.38 -1.25
C SER A 290 -19.98 -12.57 -2.09
N PRO A 291 -19.90 -13.80 -1.56
CA PRO A 291 -19.48 -14.96 -2.36
C PRO A 291 -20.25 -15.11 -3.68
N ASP A 292 -21.51 -14.64 -3.71
CA ASP A 292 -22.35 -14.64 -4.91
C ASP A 292 -22.03 -13.49 -5.90
N GLU A 293 -21.32 -12.47 -5.44
CA GLU A 293 -20.82 -11.34 -6.24
C GLU A 293 -19.38 -11.56 -6.72
N ILE A 294 -18.58 -12.38 -6.02
CA ILE A 294 -17.24 -12.79 -6.44
C ILE A 294 -17.36 -13.37 -7.85
N PRO A 295 -16.74 -12.74 -8.88
CA PRO A 295 -16.77 -13.31 -10.22
C PRO A 295 -16.23 -14.73 -10.15
N PRO A 296 -16.69 -15.66 -11.01
CA PRO A 296 -16.13 -17.00 -11.09
C PRO A 296 -14.60 -16.95 -10.99
N MET A 297 -13.98 -17.83 -10.21
CA MET A 297 -12.52 -17.81 -9.97
C MET A 297 -11.72 -17.68 -11.26
N GLU A 298 -12.19 -18.31 -12.35
CA GLU A 298 -11.61 -18.17 -13.68
C GLU A 298 -11.59 -16.72 -14.20
N ASN A 299 -12.64 -15.93 -13.98
CA ASN A 299 -12.66 -14.50 -14.33
C ASN A 299 -11.66 -13.69 -13.52
N ILE A 300 -11.53 -13.98 -12.22
CA ILE A 300 -10.55 -13.32 -11.35
C ILE A 300 -9.13 -13.67 -11.79
N LEU A 301 -8.85 -14.94 -12.03
CA LEU A 301 -7.57 -15.41 -12.53
C LEU A 301 -7.25 -14.80 -13.91
N ASN A 302 -8.22 -14.76 -14.81
CA ASN A 302 -8.05 -14.13 -16.13
C ASN A 302 -7.74 -12.64 -15.99
N GLU A 303 -8.39 -11.92 -15.09
CA GLU A 303 -8.12 -10.50 -14.87
C GLU A 303 -6.74 -10.27 -14.22
N ILE A 304 -6.34 -11.10 -13.25
CA ILE A 304 -5.00 -11.06 -12.65
C ILE A 304 -3.93 -11.26 -13.74
N VAL A 305 -4.09 -12.31 -14.57
CA VAL A 305 -3.15 -12.59 -15.65
C VAL A 305 -3.15 -11.47 -16.69
N ARG A 306 -4.33 -10.96 -17.08
CA ARG A 306 -4.44 -9.85 -18.04
C ARG A 306 -3.74 -8.60 -17.54
N ARG A 307 -3.90 -8.23 -16.27
CA ARG A 307 -3.18 -7.09 -15.66
C ARG A 307 -1.67 -7.34 -15.58
N GLY A 308 -1.26 -8.57 -15.28
CA GLY A 308 0.14 -8.98 -15.39
C GLY A 308 0.71 -8.77 -16.79
N VAL A 309 -0.04 -9.12 -17.83
CA VAL A 309 0.34 -8.84 -19.23
C VAL A 309 0.43 -7.33 -19.51
N MET A 310 -0.54 -6.53 -19.02
CA MET A 310 -0.54 -5.08 -19.23
C MET A 310 0.69 -4.40 -18.63
N TYR A 311 1.23 -4.88 -17.50
CA TYR A 311 2.50 -4.38 -16.97
C TYR A 311 3.60 -4.40 -18.04
N PHE A 312 3.81 -5.54 -18.70
CA PHE A 312 4.86 -5.69 -19.71
C PHE A 312 4.57 -4.91 -20.99
N TRP A 313 3.30 -4.72 -21.32
CA TRP A 313 2.89 -3.91 -22.47
C TRP A 313 3.16 -2.42 -22.24
N ASP A 314 2.71 -1.90 -21.10
CA ASP A 314 2.70 -0.48 -20.75
C ASP A 314 4.07 0.01 -20.24
N MET A 315 4.83 -0.85 -19.55
CA MET A 315 6.14 -0.50 -18.97
C MET A 315 7.32 -0.76 -19.92
N ALA A 316 7.05 -1.13 -21.17
CA ALA A 316 8.07 -1.31 -22.20
C ALA A 316 8.33 -0.02 -22.98
N ASP A 317 9.59 0.19 -23.36
CA ASP A 317 9.98 1.34 -24.17
C ASP A 317 9.47 1.22 -25.60
N ASN A 318 9.00 2.32 -26.18
CA ASN A 318 8.46 2.29 -27.53
C ASN A 318 9.53 2.14 -28.63
N ASN A 319 10.80 2.46 -28.32
CA ASN A 319 11.90 2.42 -29.28
C ASN A 319 12.75 1.15 -29.11
N THR A 320 13.03 0.73 -27.88
CA THR A 320 13.87 -0.44 -27.60
C THR A 320 13.08 -1.69 -27.23
N GLY A 321 11.84 -1.54 -26.74
CA GLY A 321 11.05 -2.65 -26.21
C GLY A 321 11.52 -3.18 -24.85
N LEU A 322 12.55 -2.57 -24.25
CA LEU A 322 13.06 -2.94 -22.92
C LEU A 322 12.02 -2.62 -21.84
N VAL A 323 11.88 -3.51 -20.86
CA VAL A 323 10.88 -3.41 -19.79
C VAL A 323 11.50 -2.84 -18.52
N ARG A 324 10.81 -1.89 -17.89
CA ARG A 324 11.23 -1.32 -16.59
C ARG A 324 11.30 -2.39 -15.50
N ASP A 325 12.27 -2.22 -14.60
CA ASP A 325 12.37 -3.05 -13.40
C ASP A 325 11.27 -2.71 -12.36
N THR A 326 10.77 -1.47 -12.37
CA THR A 326 9.76 -0.99 -11.43
C THR A 326 8.81 0.04 -12.04
N THR A 327 7.58 0.10 -11.54
CA THR A 327 6.60 1.17 -11.89
C THR A 327 6.87 2.49 -11.17
N LYS A 328 7.72 2.50 -10.13
CA LYS A 328 7.90 3.65 -9.25
C LYS A 328 8.51 4.86 -9.96
N TYR A 329 9.34 4.63 -10.98
CA TYR A 329 10.11 5.66 -11.66
C TYR A 329 9.84 5.65 -13.17
N PRO A 330 9.70 6.81 -13.81
CA PRO A 330 9.53 6.90 -15.25
C PRO A 330 10.87 6.81 -16.00
N ASN A 331 10.87 6.23 -17.20
CA ASN A 331 11.99 6.26 -18.16
C ASN A 331 13.34 5.86 -17.54
N ASP A 332 14.45 6.47 -17.97
CA ASP A 332 15.80 6.25 -17.44
C ASP A 332 16.04 6.85 -16.03
N GLU A 333 14.97 7.23 -15.31
CA GLU A 333 15.12 7.51 -13.88
C GLU A 333 15.52 6.25 -13.10
N PHE A 334 15.18 5.06 -13.62
CA PHE A 334 15.55 3.76 -13.11
C PHE A 334 15.84 2.80 -14.29
N PRO A 335 16.68 1.76 -14.14
CA PRO A 335 17.00 0.89 -15.27
C PRO A 335 15.82 0.05 -15.77
N ALA A 336 15.95 -0.40 -17.02
CA ALA A 336 15.24 -1.57 -17.51
C ALA A 336 15.95 -2.86 -17.08
N SER A 337 15.18 -3.91 -16.84
CA SER A 337 15.67 -5.24 -16.46
C SER A 337 15.64 -6.18 -17.66
N ILE A 338 16.76 -6.89 -17.87
CA ILE A 338 16.84 -7.90 -18.93
C ILE A 338 15.98 -9.13 -18.61
N ALA A 339 15.96 -9.58 -17.36
CA ALA A 339 15.04 -10.64 -16.94
C ALA A 339 13.57 -10.25 -17.14
N ALA A 340 13.18 -9.03 -16.73
CA ALA A 340 11.81 -8.54 -16.92
C ALA A 340 11.44 -8.44 -18.41
N THR A 341 12.39 -8.07 -19.27
CA THR A 341 12.20 -8.06 -20.73
C THR A 341 11.94 -9.47 -21.27
N GLY A 342 12.65 -10.49 -20.77
CA GLY A 342 12.41 -11.91 -21.09
C GLY A 342 11.01 -12.39 -20.73
N PHE A 343 10.61 -12.18 -19.48
CA PHE A 343 9.23 -12.46 -19.04
C PHE A 343 8.21 -11.68 -19.85
N GLY A 344 8.52 -10.43 -20.21
CA GLY A 344 7.67 -9.55 -21.00
C GLY A 344 7.40 -10.09 -22.40
N LEU A 345 8.43 -10.54 -23.12
CA LEU A 345 8.28 -11.15 -24.44
C LEU A 345 7.33 -12.35 -24.43
N THR A 346 7.43 -13.21 -23.40
CA THR A 346 6.49 -14.32 -23.21
C THR A 346 5.08 -13.82 -22.91
N SER A 347 4.98 -12.85 -22.00
CA SER A 347 3.70 -12.34 -21.50
C SER A 347 2.87 -11.65 -22.59
N ILE A 348 3.49 -10.83 -23.44
CA ILE A 348 2.77 -10.14 -24.52
C ILE A 348 2.33 -11.12 -25.61
N VAL A 349 3.08 -12.20 -25.85
CA VAL A 349 2.67 -13.31 -26.74
C VAL A 349 1.46 -14.04 -26.17
N ILE A 350 1.42 -14.31 -24.86
CA ILE A 350 0.23 -14.83 -24.19
C ILE A 350 -0.95 -13.86 -24.37
N GLY A 351 -0.72 -12.56 -24.22
CA GLY A 351 -1.72 -11.52 -24.46
C GLY A 351 -2.30 -11.54 -25.88
N ALA A 352 -1.46 -11.70 -26.90
CA ALA A 352 -1.88 -11.86 -28.28
C ALA A 352 -2.68 -13.16 -28.48
N HIS A 353 -2.19 -14.29 -27.96
CA HIS A 353 -2.87 -15.58 -28.08
C HIS A 353 -4.26 -15.58 -27.43
N ARG A 354 -4.40 -14.86 -26.31
CA ARG A 354 -5.67 -14.69 -25.57
C ARG A 354 -6.58 -13.62 -26.17
N GLY A 355 -6.13 -12.88 -27.19
CA GLY A 355 -6.88 -11.78 -27.81
C GLY A 355 -7.01 -10.52 -26.94
N TRP A 356 -6.19 -10.37 -25.91
CA TRP A 356 -6.15 -9.18 -25.05
C TRP A 356 -5.33 -8.04 -25.65
N LEU A 357 -4.37 -8.39 -26.50
CA LEU A 357 -3.55 -7.45 -27.26
C LEU A 357 -3.70 -7.76 -28.75
N ASP A 358 -3.62 -6.72 -29.59
CA ASP A 358 -3.60 -6.91 -31.04
C ASP A 358 -2.34 -7.69 -31.45
N ASN A 359 -2.53 -8.79 -32.19
CA ASN A 359 -1.44 -9.71 -32.52
C ASN A 359 -0.38 -9.06 -33.44
N GLN A 360 -0.77 -8.15 -34.34
CA GLN A 360 0.18 -7.46 -35.21
C GLN A 360 1.02 -6.46 -34.40
N ALA A 361 0.39 -5.70 -33.50
CA ALA A 361 1.08 -4.78 -32.61
C ALA A 361 2.08 -5.51 -31.69
N VAL A 362 1.73 -6.70 -31.20
CA VAL A 362 2.64 -7.56 -30.42
C VAL A 362 3.80 -8.06 -31.29
N TYR A 363 3.53 -8.55 -32.50
CA TYR A 363 4.59 -8.97 -33.43
C TYR A 363 5.58 -7.83 -33.69
N ASP A 364 5.10 -6.63 -33.99
CA ASP A 364 5.94 -5.46 -34.26
C ASP A 364 6.78 -5.06 -33.05
N ARG A 365 6.20 -5.14 -31.84
CA ARG A 365 6.92 -4.87 -30.58
C ARG A 365 7.99 -5.93 -30.33
N VAL A 366 7.69 -7.21 -30.47
CA VAL A 366 8.66 -8.30 -30.31
C VAL A 366 9.80 -8.13 -31.31
N LEU A 367 9.50 -7.95 -32.59
CA LEU A 367 10.49 -7.78 -33.64
C LEU A 367 11.43 -6.59 -33.37
N LYS A 368 10.86 -5.45 -32.96
CA LYS A 368 11.64 -4.28 -32.56
C LYS A 368 12.56 -4.59 -31.38
N THR A 369 12.04 -5.25 -30.35
CA THR A 369 12.80 -5.62 -29.16
C THR A 369 13.98 -6.52 -29.49
N LEU A 370 13.77 -7.56 -30.32
CA LEU A 370 14.83 -8.46 -30.74
C LEU A 370 15.90 -7.75 -31.58
N ARG A 371 15.51 -6.85 -32.49
CA ARG A 371 16.48 -6.03 -33.26
C ARG A 371 17.29 -5.12 -32.34
N SER A 372 16.66 -4.47 -31.36
CA SER A 372 17.36 -3.66 -30.37
C SER A 372 18.35 -4.51 -29.55
N LEU A 373 17.96 -5.70 -29.11
CA LEU A 373 18.85 -6.61 -28.38
C LEU A 373 20.01 -7.13 -29.24
N ARG A 374 19.78 -7.33 -30.54
CA ARG A 374 20.82 -7.75 -31.48
C ARG A 374 21.86 -6.65 -31.73
N ASP A 375 21.41 -5.41 -31.90
CA ASP A 375 22.18 -4.32 -32.53
C ASP A 375 22.59 -3.19 -31.58
N VAL A 376 21.81 -2.95 -30.52
CA VAL A 376 21.90 -1.72 -29.70
C VAL A 376 22.24 -2.02 -28.24
N VAL A 377 21.58 -3.01 -27.63
CA VAL A 377 21.72 -3.27 -26.20
C VAL A 377 23.11 -3.78 -25.88
N ALA A 378 23.71 -3.21 -24.84
CA ALA A 378 25.06 -3.53 -24.40
C ALA A 378 25.17 -5.01 -24.00
N GLN A 379 26.18 -5.69 -24.56
CA GLN A 379 26.45 -7.10 -24.34
C GLN A 379 27.95 -7.38 -24.47
N GLN A 380 28.39 -8.52 -23.96
CA GLN A 380 29.73 -9.05 -24.17
C GLN A 380 29.67 -10.57 -24.31
N ASN A 381 30.26 -11.12 -25.37
CA ASN A 381 30.22 -12.55 -25.69
C ASN A 381 28.79 -13.14 -25.73
N GLY A 382 27.82 -12.31 -26.13
CA GLY A 382 26.40 -12.67 -26.19
C GLY A 382 25.64 -12.57 -24.87
N PHE A 383 26.31 -12.29 -23.73
CA PHE A 383 25.65 -12.06 -22.45
C PHE A 383 25.25 -10.60 -22.29
N PHE A 384 24.09 -10.38 -21.66
CA PHE A 384 23.53 -9.04 -21.41
C PHE A 384 23.74 -8.60 -19.96
N TYR A 385 23.83 -7.28 -19.76
CA TYR A 385 23.88 -6.67 -18.43
C TYR A 385 22.53 -6.83 -17.73
N HIS A 386 22.50 -7.14 -16.44
CA HIS A 386 21.28 -7.25 -15.64
C HIS A 386 20.38 -6.03 -15.83
N PHE A 387 20.99 -4.84 -15.75
CA PHE A 387 20.34 -3.55 -15.92
C PHE A 387 20.95 -2.74 -17.04
N VAL A 388 20.08 -2.17 -17.86
CA VAL A 388 20.42 -1.28 -18.97
C VAL A 388 19.56 -0.02 -18.95
N ARG A 389 20.06 1.04 -19.57
CA ARG A 389 19.26 2.24 -19.85
C ARG A 389 18.16 1.88 -20.84
N MET A 390 16.93 2.15 -20.46
CA MET A 390 15.75 1.78 -21.21
C MET A 390 15.71 2.44 -22.59
N SER A 391 16.11 3.71 -22.68
CA SER A 391 16.05 4.48 -23.93
C SER A 391 17.20 4.21 -24.91
N THR A 392 18.38 3.83 -24.40
CA THR A 392 19.61 3.70 -25.20
C THR A 392 20.15 2.27 -25.30
N GLY A 393 19.74 1.36 -24.40
CA GLY A 393 20.32 0.03 -24.28
C GLY A 393 21.73 -0.01 -23.67
N GLU A 394 22.29 1.13 -23.26
CA GLU A 394 23.61 1.20 -22.62
C GLU A 394 23.59 0.52 -21.25
N ARG A 395 24.73 -0.04 -20.82
CA ARG A 395 24.92 -0.56 -19.47
C ARG A 395 24.47 0.48 -18.42
N TRP A 396 23.70 0.04 -17.43
CA TRP A 396 23.30 0.90 -16.34
C TRP A 396 24.51 1.24 -15.44
N GLU A 397 24.89 2.52 -15.41
CA GLU A 397 26.00 3.04 -14.60
C GLU A 397 25.53 4.28 -13.83
N PRO A 398 25.02 4.11 -12.58
CA PRO A 398 24.44 5.20 -11.79
C PRO A 398 25.34 6.42 -11.68
N ALA A 399 26.65 6.22 -11.50
CA ALA A 399 27.62 7.29 -11.34
C ALA A 399 27.69 8.22 -12.57
N LYS A 400 27.51 7.70 -13.80
CA LYS A 400 27.44 8.51 -15.03
C LYS A 400 26.15 9.35 -15.11
N LEU A 401 25.17 9.05 -14.27
CA LEU A 401 23.87 9.71 -14.18
C LEU A 401 23.72 10.51 -12.88
N GLU A 402 24.81 10.72 -12.13
CA GLU A 402 24.82 11.40 -10.82
C GLU A 402 23.91 10.72 -9.78
N LYS A 403 23.77 9.40 -9.87
CA LYS A 403 22.93 8.57 -8.97
C LYS A 403 23.79 7.65 -8.09
N PRO A 404 23.32 7.32 -6.87
CA PRO A 404 23.97 6.31 -6.05
C PRO A 404 23.77 4.90 -6.63
N GLY A 405 24.72 4.01 -6.38
CA GLY A 405 24.67 2.61 -6.79
C GLY A 405 25.90 2.18 -7.59
N GLU A 406 26.07 0.88 -7.74
CA GLU A 406 27.16 0.29 -8.53
C GLU A 406 26.76 0.10 -10.00
N PRO A 407 27.73 0.13 -10.93
CA PRO A 407 27.53 -0.31 -12.31
C PRO A 407 26.98 -1.74 -12.39
N SER A 408 26.04 -1.95 -13.30
CA SER A 408 25.45 -3.27 -13.51
C SER A 408 26.46 -4.30 -14.03
N GLU A 409 26.35 -5.53 -13.60
CA GLU A 409 27.07 -6.71 -14.09
C GLU A 409 26.39 -7.34 -15.30
N LEU A 410 27.15 -8.07 -16.13
CA LEU A 410 26.56 -9.12 -16.96
C LEU A 410 25.95 -10.18 -16.05
N SER A 411 24.71 -10.58 -16.31
CA SER A 411 24.02 -11.61 -15.52
C SER A 411 23.73 -12.82 -16.41
N THR A 412 24.26 -13.98 -16.03
CA THR A 412 24.05 -15.24 -16.77
C THR A 412 22.62 -15.72 -16.65
N ILE A 413 22.00 -15.59 -15.46
CA ILE A 413 20.60 -15.98 -15.26
C ILE A 413 19.63 -15.05 -15.99
N ASP A 414 19.84 -13.74 -15.96
CA ASP A 414 18.98 -12.78 -16.67
C ASP A 414 19.06 -12.99 -18.18
N THR A 415 20.26 -13.25 -18.69
CA THR A 415 20.46 -13.64 -20.09
C THR A 415 19.66 -14.91 -20.41
N ALA A 416 19.71 -15.94 -19.57
CA ALA A 416 18.93 -17.17 -19.78
C ALA A 416 17.40 -16.93 -19.75
N LEU A 417 16.90 -16.11 -18.83
CA LEU A 417 15.49 -15.75 -18.74
C LEU A 417 15.04 -14.93 -19.96
N LEU A 418 15.89 -14.01 -20.44
CA LEU A 418 15.68 -13.28 -21.68
C LEU A 418 15.55 -14.24 -22.87
N LEU A 419 16.53 -15.13 -23.04
CA LEU A 419 16.56 -16.10 -24.13
C LEU A 419 15.35 -17.03 -24.12
N ALA A 420 14.92 -17.50 -22.95
CA ALA A 420 13.71 -18.32 -22.83
C ALA A 420 12.46 -17.57 -23.36
N GLY A 421 12.33 -16.28 -23.06
CA GLY A 421 11.28 -15.43 -23.61
C GLY A 421 11.39 -15.18 -25.11
N MET A 422 12.60 -14.91 -25.61
CA MET A 422 12.86 -14.72 -27.04
C MET A 422 12.53 -15.97 -27.85
N LEU A 423 12.98 -17.14 -27.39
CA LEU A 423 12.74 -18.42 -28.06
C LEU A 423 11.25 -18.78 -28.05
N THR A 424 10.54 -18.47 -26.96
CA THR A 424 9.08 -18.65 -26.90
C THR A 424 8.37 -17.78 -27.93
N ALA A 425 8.75 -16.51 -28.05
CA ALA A 425 8.20 -15.62 -29.07
C ALA A 425 8.59 -16.05 -30.50
N GLY A 426 9.81 -16.58 -30.67
CA GLY A 426 10.29 -17.18 -31.92
C GLY A 426 9.44 -18.36 -32.38
N GLU A 427 9.16 -19.32 -31.48
CA GLU A 427 8.29 -20.45 -31.80
C GLU A 427 6.83 -20.04 -32.01
N TYR A 428 6.34 -19.02 -31.31
CA TYR A 428 4.99 -18.49 -31.53
C TYR A 428 4.83 -17.84 -32.91
N TYR A 429 5.86 -17.10 -33.36
CA TYR A 429 5.92 -16.47 -34.69
C TYR A 429 6.82 -17.24 -35.66
N LYS A 430 6.70 -18.57 -35.66
CA LYS A 430 7.50 -19.46 -36.52
C LYS A 430 7.41 -19.10 -38.01
N GLY A 431 8.52 -19.18 -38.72
CA GLY A 431 8.67 -18.86 -40.13
C GLY A 431 8.89 -17.37 -40.42
N THR A 432 9.08 -16.55 -39.39
CA THR A 432 9.26 -15.10 -39.53
C THR A 432 10.66 -14.64 -39.11
N GLU A 433 10.91 -13.33 -39.24
CA GLU A 433 12.16 -12.73 -38.77
C GLU A 433 12.32 -12.84 -37.24
N VAL A 434 11.21 -12.91 -36.47
CA VAL A 434 11.26 -13.07 -35.01
C VAL A 434 11.93 -14.39 -34.62
N GLU A 435 11.55 -15.50 -35.26
CA GLU A 435 12.19 -16.81 -35.05
C GLU A 435 13.69 -16.76 -35.38
N THR A 436 14.01 -16.16 -36.53
CA THR A 436 15.39 -16.05 -37.01
C THR A 436 16.27 -15.27 -36.02
N LEU A 437 15.77 -14.12 -35.54
CA LEU A 437 16.48 -13.28 -34.58
C LEU A 437 16.64 -13.93 -33.21
N ALA A 438 15.58 -14.57 -32.69
CA ALA A 438 15.64 -15.26 -31.41
C ALA A 438 16.71 -16.36 -31.43
N LYS A 439 16.77 -17.13 -32.53
CA LYS A 439 17.80 -18.15 -32.74
C LYS A 439 19.19 -17.54 -32.88
N GLU A 440 19.35 -16.49 -33.70
CA GLU A 440 20.65 -15.82 -33.90
C GLU A 440 21.23 -15.33 -32.56
N ILE A 441 20.40 -14.70 -31.72
CA ILE A 441 20.84 -14.17 -30.42
C ILE A 441 21.19 -15.31 -29.46
N TYR A 442 20.42 -16.39 -29.42
CA TYR A 442 20.75 -17.58 -28.63
C TYR A 442 22.07 -18.23 -29.05
N GLU A 443 22.29 -18.40 -30.35
CA GLU A 443 23.49 -19.01 -30.90
C GLU A 443 24.75 -18.15 -30.71
N ARG A 444 24.59 -16.85 -30.45
CA ARG A 444 25.69 -15.91 -30.16
C ARG A 444 26.26 -16.07 -28.74
N VAL A 445 25.49 -16.62 -27.80
CA VAL A 445 25.90 -16.68 -26.39
C VAL A 445 27.00 -17.73 -26.19
N ASP A 446 28.19 -17.28 -25.77
CA ASP A 446 29.34 -18.16 -25.55
C ASP A 446 29.34 -18.75 -24.12
N TRP A 447 28.52 -19.78 -23.88
CA TRP A 447 28.41 -20.39 -22.54
C TRP A 447 29.72 -20.93 -21.99
N ARG A 448 30.68 -21.29 -22.86
CA ARG A 448 32.02 -21.74 -22.45
C ARG A 448 32.82 -20.63 -21.77
N TRP A 449 32.56 -19.37 -22.14
CA TRP A 449 33.26 -18.22 -21.54
C TRP A 449 32.86 -17.99 -20.06
N MET A 450 31.61 -18.29 -19.70
CA MET A 450 31.10 -18.16 -18.32
C MET A 450 31.22 -19.47 -17.50
N LEU A 451 31.84 -20.51 -18.06
CA LEU A 451 32.03 -21.80 -17.41
C LEU A 451 33.27 -21.76 -16.49
N ALA A 452 33.11 -22.19 -15.24
CA ALA A 452 34.20 -22.36 -14.29
C ALA A 452 34.86 -23.75 -14.43
N ASP A 453 36.04 -23.92 -13.82
CA ASP A 453 36.83 -25.16 -13.89
C ASP A 453 36.11 -26.39 -13.30
N ASP A 454 35.13 -26.19 -12.42
CA ASP A 454 34.31 -27.24 -11.82
C ASP A 454 33.00 -27.53 -12.58
N ASN A 455 32.88 -27.01 -13.81
CA ASN A 455 31.70 -27.07 -14.67
C ASN A 455 30.45 -26.30 -14.17
N THR A 456 30.55 -25.54 -13.08
CA THR A 456 29.49 -24.57 -12.73
C THR A 456 29.60 -23.31 -13.58
N ILE A 457 28.54 -22.50 -13.63
CA ILE A 457 28.51 -21.23 -14.39
C ILE A 457 28.63 -20.05 -13.42
N TYR A 458 29.50 -19.09 -13.73
CA TYR A 458 29.61 -17.85 -12.95
C TYR A 458 28.29 -17.07 -12.96
N HIS A 459 27.97 -16.39 -11.85
CA HIS A 459 26.77 -15.54 -11.79
C HIS A 459 26.84 -14.40 -12.81
N GLY A 460 28.05 -13.87 -13.03
CA GLY A 460 28.21 -12.72 -13.89
C GLY A 460 29.66 -12.29 -14.07
N TRP A 461 29.81 -11.15 -14.73
CA TRP A 461 31.11 -10.55 -15.05
C TRP A 461 30.98 -9.04 -15.14
N THR A 462 32.04 -8.31 -14.80
CA THR A 462 32.14 -6.86 -15.06
C THR A 462 33.44 -6.50 -15.80
N PRO A 463 33.45 -5.45 -16.65
CA PRO A 463 34.67 -4.95 -17.28
C PRO A 463 35.76 -4.57 -16.27
N GLU A 464 35.35 -4.12 -15.09
CA GLU A 464 36.26 -3.59 -14.08
C GLU A 464 36.94 -4.69 -13.26
N ARG A 465 36.25 -5.82 -13.03
CA ARG A 465 36.67 -6.84 -12.04
C ARG A 465 36.80 -8.25 -12.61
N GLY A 466 36.35 -8.48 -13.84
CA GLY A 466 36.28 -9.83 -14.40
C GLY A 466 35.07 -10.60 -13.88
N PHE A 467 35.20 -11.92 -13.77
CA PHE A 467 34.13 -12.79 -13.28
C PHE A 467 33.77 -12.49 -11.82
N LEU A 468 32.49 -12.55 -11.50
CA LEU A 468 32.02 -12.47 -10.13
C LEU A 468 32.48 -13.68 -9.33
N PRO A 469 32.72 -13.55 -8.02
CA PRO A 469 33.20 -14.66 -7.18
C PRO A 469 32.15 -15.76 -6.98
N HIS A 470 30.87 -15.48 -7.26
CA HIS A 470 29.75 -16.40 -7.07
C HIS A 470 29.44 -17.19 -8.34
N LYS A 471 29.04 -18.45 -8.16
CA LYS A 471 28.68 -19.39 -9.22
C LYS A 471 27.36 -20.07 -8.87
N TRP A 472 26.66 -20.54 -9.88
CA TRP A 472 25.40 -21.27 -9.75
C TRP A 472 25.66 -22.71 -9.26
N GLU A 473 26.15 -22.84 -8.04
CA GLU A 473 26.67 -24.08 -7.45
C GLU A 473 25.69 -24.78 -6.50
N TYR A 474 24.49 -24.22 -6.30
CA TYR A 474 23.39 -24.81 -5.55
C TYR A 474 22.07 -24.74 -6.34
N TYR A 475 21.12 -25.60 -5.98
CA TYR A 475 19.74 -25.52 -6.48
C TYR A 475 19.18 -24.10 -6.29
N SER A 476 18.65 -23.55 -7.36
CA SER A 476 18.23 -22.15 -7.51
C SER A 476 17.32 -22.03 -8.73
N GLU A 477 17.02 -20.81 -9.16
CA GLU A 477 16.30 -20.52 -10.40
C GLU A 477 17.05 -20.96 -11.68
N ALA A 478 18.33 -21.36 -11.56
CA ALA A 478 19.26 -21.58 -12.67
C ALA A 478 19.07 -22.86 -13.49
N MET A 479 18.01 -23.65 -13.28
CA MET A 479 17.78 -24.85 -14.11
C MET A 479 17.63 -24.48 -15.60
N VAL A 480 16.88 -23.42 -15.93
CA VAL A 480 16.73 -22.93 -17.31
C VAL A 480 18.06 -22.45 -17.89
N LEU A 481 18.92 -21.84 -17.06
CA LEU A 481 20.27 -21.43 -17.44
C LEU A 481 21.10 -22.63 -17.88
N TYR A 482 21.18 -23.68 -17.06
CA TYR A 482 21.95 -24.88 -17.40
C TYR A 482 21.37 -25.62 -18.61
N LEU A 483 20.04 -25.70 -18.75
CA LEU A 483 19.40 -26.33 -19.91
C LEU A 483 19.72 -25.58 -21.21
N LEU A 484 19.64 -24.26 -21.22
CA LEU A 484 20.00 -23.44 -22.38
C LEU A 484 21.51 -23.52 -22.70
N ALA A 485 22.37 -23.54 -21.67
CA ALA A 485 23.81 -23.65 -21.85
C ALA A 485 24.22 -25.00 -22.45
N ILE A 486 23.66 -26.10 -21.95
CA ILE A 486 23.91 -27.46 -22.47
C ILE A 486 23.29 -27.64 -23.86
N GLY A 487 22.11 -27.06 -24.09
CA GLY A 487 21.39 -27.14 -25.36
C GLY A 487 21.96 -26.27 -26.49
N SER A 488 22.94 -25.39 -26.20
CA SER A 488 23.47 -24.46 -27.20
C SER A 488 24.13 -25.21 -28.36
N PRO A 489 23.78 -24.92 -29.62
CA PRO A 489 24.34 -25.63 -30.77
C PRO A 489 25.74 -25.12 -31.18
N THR A 490 26.17 -23.96 -30.68
CA THR A 490 27.42 -23.29 -31.06
C THR A 490 28.46 -23.32 -29.96
N HIS A 491 28.06 -22.91 -28.75
CA HIS A 491 28.95 -22.74 -27.60
C HIS A 491 28.47 -23.50 -26.35
N PRO A 492 28.19 -24.82 -26.42
CA PRO A 492 27.61 -25.55 -25.29
C PRO A 492 28.53 -25.67 -24.09
N ALA A 493 27.91 -25.62 -22.90
CA ALA A 493 28.47 -26.20 -21.68
C ALA A 493 28.41 -27.74 -21.75
N PRO A 494 29.34 -28.47 -21.13
CA PRO A 494 29.31 -29.94 -21.12
C PRO A 494 28.07 -30.43 -20.35
N SER A 495 27.54 -31.61 -20.69
CA SER A 495 26.39 -32.17 -19.95
C SER A 495 26.68 -32.40 -18.46
N SER A 496 27.95 -32.59 -18.09
CA SER A 496 28.39 -32.68 -16.69
C SER A 496 28.14 -31.41 -15.88
N SER A 497 27.90 -30.26 -16.51
CA SER A 497 27.47 -29.04 -15.81
C SER A 497 26.14 -29.20 -15.08
N TRP A 498 25.24 -30.07 -15.57
CA TRP A 498 24.01 -30.39 -14.86
C TRP A 498 24.26 -31.13 -13.52
N ASP A 499 25.36 -31.88 -13.46
CA ASP A 499 25.75 -32.66 -12.28
C ASP A 499 26.58 -31.84 -11.26
N ALA A 500 27.02 -30.62 -11.63
CA ALA A 500 28.04 -29.86 -10.92
C ALA A 500 27.54 -29.07 -9.69
N TRP A 501 26.22 -28.87 -9.56
CA TRP A 501 25.62 -28.07 -8.49
C TRP A 501 24.90 -28.91 -7.45
N GLU A 502 24.94 -28.45 -6.20
CA GLU A 502 24.42 -29.16 -5.05
C GLU A 502 22.89 -29.11 -4.95
N ARG A 503 22.32 -30.18 -4.41
CA ARG A 503 20.87 -30.36 -4.21
C ARG A 503 20.59 -30.70 -2.74
N PRO A 504 20.78 -29.75 -1.81
CA PRO A 504 20.61 -30.02 -0.39
C PRO A 504 19.14 -30.32 -0.09
N LEU A 505 18.86 -31.40 0.65
CA LEU A 505 17.50 -31.79 1.00
C LEU A 505 17.08 -31.18 2.35
N ALA A 506 15.86 -30.64 2.41
CA ALA A 506 15.26 -30.09 3.62
C ALA A 506 13.78 -30.46 3.75
N ASN A 507 13.22 -30.20 4.94
CA ASN A 507 11.78 -30.12 5.20
C ASN A 507 11.55 -29.09 6.32
N ILE A 508 10.37 -28.45 6.32
CA ILE A 508 9.95 -27.50 7.34
C ILE A 508 8.64 -28.02 7.95
N GLY A 509 8.76 -28.87 8.97
CA GLY A 509 7.59 -29.39 9.71
C GLY A 509 6.68 -30.32 8.89
N THR A 510 7.16 -30.83 7.75
CA THR A 510 6.42 -31.76 6.90
C THR A 510 7.18 -33.07 6.69
N LYS A 511 6.48 -34.12 6.24
CA LYS A 511 7.12 -35.35 5.72
C LYS A 511 7.60 -35.20 4.26
N ARG A 512 7.38 -34.04 3.63
CA ARG A 512 7.70 -33.78 2.22
C ARG A 512 9.09 -33.17 2.13
N MET A 513 10.07 -33.99 1.80
CA MET A 513 11.42 -33.50 1.47
C MET A 513 11.37 -32.71 0.16
N TYR A 514 12.16 -31.64 0.09
CA TYR A 514 12.43 -30.89 -1.13
C TYR A 514 13.91 -30.52 -1.18
N ILE A 515 14.41 -30.23 -2.36
CA ILE A 515 15.72 -29.63 -2.58
C ILE A 515 15.61 -28.16 -2.23
N MET A 516 16.29 -27.75 -1.17
CA MET A 516 16.32 -26.38 -0.68
C MET A 516 17.17 -25.48 -1.58
N SER A 517 16.72 -24.22 -1.72
CA SER A 517 17.40 -23.15 -2.45
C SER A 517 17.84 -22.05 -1.46
N PRO A 518 19.10 -21.97 -1.04
CA PRO A 518 19.56 -20.91 -0.12
C PRO A 518 19.82 -19.57 -0.86
N PRO A 519 19.34 -18.41 -0.36
CA PRO A 519 18.36 -18.21 0.71
C PRO A 519 16.93 -18.53 0.23
N GLU A 520 16.17 -19.23 1.08
CA GLU A 520 14.85 -19.81 0.76
C GLU A 520 13.85 -18.79 0.20
N SER A 521 13.69 -18.80 -1.12
CA SER A 521 12.80 -17.90 -1.87
C SER A 521 11.96 -18.70 -2.85
N LEU A 522 10.63 -18.49 -2.84
CA LEU A 522 9.70 -19.37 -3.56
C LEU A 522 9.84 -19.31 -5.09
N PHE A 523 10.35 -18.21 -5.63
CA PHE A 523 10.47 -17.99 -7.08
C PHE A 523 11.44 -18.99 -7.75
N THR A 524 12.43 -19.51 -7.02
CA THR A 524 13.43 -20.44 -7.57
C THR A 524 12.82 -21.77 -8.01
N TYR A 525 11.66 -22.12 -7.44
CA TYR A 525 10.85 -23.28 -7.82
C TYR A 525 9.84 -22.98 -8.95
N GLN A 526 9.80 -21.76 -9.47
CA GLN A 526 8.79 -21.30 -10.43
C GLN A 526 9.40 -20.84 -11.76
N TYR A 527 10.50 -20.08 -11.73
CA TYR A 527 11.02 -19.41 -12.93
C TYR A 527 11.33 -20.37 -14.07
N SER A 528 12.12 -21.42 -13.81
CA SER A 528 12.42 -22.40 -14.86
C SER A 528 11.18 -23.15 -15.37
N HIS A 529 10.16 -23.33 -14.53
CA HIS A 529 8.92 -24.02 -14.88
C HIS A 529 8.00 -23.16 -15.77
N ALA A 530 8.24 -21.85 -15.87
CA ALA A 530 7.48 -20.98 -16.75
C ALA A 530 7.70 -21.31 -18.25
N TRP A 531 8.85 -21.91 -18.59
CA TRP A 531 9.20 -22.26 -19.97
C TRP A 531 9.45 -23.76 -20.18
N VAL A 532 9.92 -24.46 -19.15
CA VAL A 532 10.21 -25.90 -19.25
C VAL A 532 9.13 -26.68 -18.51
N ASP A 533 8.41 -27.52 -19.24
CA ASP A 533 7.43 -28.43 -18.65
C ASP A 533 8.16 -29.61 -17.98
N PHE A 534 8.35 -29.52 -16.67
CA PHE A 534 8.98 -30.58 -15.87
C PHE A 534 8.02 -31.72 -15.51
N ARG A 535 6.73 -31.67 -15.88
CA ARG A 535 5.80 -32.77 -15.60
C ARG A 535 6.27 -34.03 -16.32
N ASN A 536 6.29 -35.14 -15.60
CA ASN A 536 6.78 -36.43 -16.10
C ASN A 536 8.24 -36.39 -16.58
N LYS A 537 9.05 -35.45 -16.08
CA LYS A 537 10.50 -35.38 -16.32
C LYS A 537 11.24 -35.51 -15.00
N HIS A 538 12.13 -36.49 -14.94
CA HIS A 538 12.99 -36.74 -13.78
C HIS A 538 14.36 -37.20 -14.24
N ASP A 539 15.35 -37.03 -13.37
CA ASP A 539 16.70 -37.54 -13.57
C ASP A 539 17.11 -38.43 -12.38
N ARG A 540 18.41 -38.69 -12.24
CA ARG A 540 18.95 -39.46 -11.11
C ARG A 540 18.88 -38.73 -9.76
N TYR A 541 18.63 -37.42 -9.78
CA TYR A 541 18.61 -36.56 -8.60
C TYR A 541 17.19 -36.32 -8.09
N ALA A 542 16.25 -35.97 -8.98
CA ALA A 542 14.91 -35.59 -8.57
C ALA A 542 13.86 -35.72 -9.68
N ASP A 543 12.61 -35.83 -9.23
CA ASP A 543 11.46 -35.32 -9.96
C ASP A 543 11.31 -33.83 -9.60
N TYR A 544 11.68 -32.95 -10.52
CA TYR A 544 11.70 -31.50 -10.28
C TYR A 544 10.29 -30.89 -10.16
N TRP A 545 9.29 -31.50 -10.81
CA TRP A 545 7.90 -31.07 -10.67
C TRP A 545 7.38 -31.37 -9.26
N GLN A 546 7.59 -32.61 -8.80
CA GLN A 546 7.22 -33.01 -7.44
C GLN A 546 8.04 -32.26 -6.38
N ASN A 547 9.30 -31.94 -6.68
CA ASN A 547 10.15 -31.11 -5.82
C ASN A 547 9.54 -29.72 -5.60
N SER A 548 9.14 -29.04 -6.66
CA SER A 548 8.52 -27.71 -6.58
C SER A 548 7.19 -27.72 -5.83
N ILE A 549 6.36 -28.76 -6.03
CA ILE A 549 5.14 -28.96 -5.22
C ILE A 549 5.49 -29.09 -3.73
N ASN A 550 6.51 -29.89 -3.40
CA ASN A 550 6.93 -30.06 -2.01
C ASN A 550 7.46 -28.74 -1.43
N ALA A 551 8.24 -27.97 -2.18
CA ALA A 551 8.75 -26.67 -1.76
C ALA A 551 7.61 -25.68 -1.48
N ILE A 552 6.60 -25.60 -2.36
CA ILE A 552 5.42 -24.75 -2.15
C ILE A 552 4.66 -25.15 -0.87
N TYR A 553 4.44 -26.45 -0.62
CA TYR A 553 3.82 -26.90 0.62
C TYR A 553 4.64 -26.56 1.87
N ASN A 554 5.97 -26.69 1.80
CA ASN A 554 6.84 -26.33 2.93
C ASN A 554 6.84 -24.81 3.16
N ASN A 555 6.85 -23.99 2.10
CA ASN A 555 6.73 -22.53 2.21
C ASN A 555 5.40 -22.11 2.86
N ARG A 556 4.27 -22.67 2.40
CA ARG A 556 2.95 -22.43 3.02
C ARG A 556 2.94 -22.83 4.51
N ASN A 557 3.51 -23.98 4.84
CA ASN A 557 3.55 -24.45 6.23
C ASN A 557 4.46 -23.60 7.11
N PHE A 558 5.56 -23.06 6.57
CA PHE A 558 6.39 -22.09 7.26
C PHE A 558 5.59 -20.83 7.61
N VAL A 559 4.82 -20.28 6.65
CA VAL A 559 3.97 -19.11 6.86
C VAL A 559 2.94 -19.37 7.98
N ILE A 560 2.24 -20.50 7.94
CA ILE A 560 1.28 -20.91 8.97
C ILE A 560 1.96 -21.10 10.32
N TRP A 561 3.11 -21.77 10.36
CA TRP A 561 3.86 -21.98 11.60
C TRP A 561 4.29 -20.66 12.23
N VAL A 562 4.77 -19.71 11.44
CA VAL A 562 5.12 -18.36 11.91
C VAL A 562 3.89 -17.65 12.46
N ALA A 563 2.74 -17.74 11.80
CA ALA A 563 1.48 -17.15 12.27
C ALA A 563 1.07 -17.68 13.66
N ILE A 564 1.16 -19.00 13.86
CA ILE A 564 0.82 -19.66 15.13
C ILE A 564 1.80 -19.30 16.25
N ASN A 565 3.10 -19.27 15.96
CA ASN A 565 4.15 -19.11 16.99
C ASN A 565 4.56 -17.65 17.22
N ASN A 566 4.17 -16.72 16.34
CA ASN A 566 4.42 -15.29 16.47
C ASN A 566 3.14 -14.50 16.19
N PRO A 567 2.05 -14.74 16.95
CA PRO A 567 0.78 -14.09 16.71
C PRO A 567 0.92 -12.57 16.76
N GLY A 568 0.43 -11.88 15.73
CA GLY A 568 0.48 -10.42 15.62
C GLY A 568 1.80 -9.84 15.09
N LYS A 569 2.86 -10.64 14.88
CA LYS A 569 4.13 -10.17 14.31
C LYS A 569 4.03 -9.91 12.81
N TYR A 570 3.40 -10.82 12.08
CA TYR A 570 3.16 -10.71 10.63
C TYR A 570 1.67 -10.95 10.37
N GLN A 571 0.92 -9.87 10.14
CA GLN A 571 -0.55 -9.90 10.14
C GLN A 571 -1.14 -10.62 8.91
N ALA A 572 -0.40 -10.68 7.81
CA ALA A 572 -0.80 -11.37 6.59
C ALA A 572 -0.42 -12.86 6.55
N PHE A 573 0.23 -13.39 7.59
CA PHE A 573 0.62 -14.80 7.60
C PHE A 573 -0.56 -15.64 8.10
N GLY A 574 -1.02 -16.59 7.30
CA GLY A 574 -2.19 -17.41 7.59
C GLY A 574 -2.33 -18.61 6.65
N GLU A 575 -3.49 -19.26 6.70
CA GLU A 575 -3.84 -20.36 5.79
C GLU A 575 -4.25 -19.88 4.39
N ASP A 576 -4.81 -18.68 4.33
CA ASP A 576 -5.25 -17.94 3.15
C ASP A 576 -4.14 -16.98 2.68
#